data_AF-A0A941R360-F1
#
_entry.id   AF-A0A941R360-F1
#
_cell.length_a   1.000
_cell.length_b   1.000
_cell.length_c   1.000
_cell.angle_alpha   90.00
_cell.angle_beta   90.00
_cell.angle_gamma   90.00
#
_symmetry.space_group_name_H-M   'P 1'
#
loop_
_entity.id
_entity.type
_entity.pdbx_description
1 polymer ?
#
loop_
_entity_poly.entity_id
_entity_poly.type
_entity_poly.pdbx_seq_one_letter_code
_entity_poly.pdbx_strand_id
1 'polypeptide(L)'
;MKKLFEEHIARIDRKIELYTKLSSKISGARLTIFMLTLLFAFLASGRLHDLVYSVILIGAIIAFLNLMGRHKKVEQFIEKLGFLKQIKKEQIARLELNWDGIPFRNINRDNFLNHPYAQDLNIIGKRSLFQLMDTSIYEGSSNVLSGWLLNQSKDVESINKRQQLIQELAPLQLFRDKLRVEALFTKSKTGRYEWSMEQMLDWLRLPKKTGFILPLVIMFILSVSNVTLGILAMIGKLSSVYVVISFVSYLTALKFTGDKVKGLFDAAFQMEKLLGSFSNILSHVERFKASDDKEISQFLKVYQKEDEKPSVILKKVRRFAIAASVQKNQVLGPLMNLVIPWDLYFSMRLENLKEELEPKITKWLDKF
;
A
#
# COMPACT_ATOMS: atom_id res chain seq x y z
N MET A 1 10.92 34.47 6.33
CA MET A 1 10.13 33.23 6.20
C MET A 1 9.36 33.16 4.87
N LYS A 2 8.39 34.03 4.60
CA LYS A 2 7.61 34.04 3.33
C LYS A 2 8.48 34.01 2.08
N LYS A 3 9.41 34.97 1.93
CA LYS A 3 10.33 35.08 0.78
C LYS A 3 11.11 33.78 0.51
N LEU A 4 11.54 33.06 1.56
CA LEU A 4 12.23 31.78 1.44
C LEU A 4 11.32 30.71 0.81
N PHE A 5 10.04 30.65 1.20
CA PHE A 5 9.08 29.74 0.60
C PHE A 5 8.76 30.09 -0.85
N GLU A 6 8.67 31.38 -1.18
CA GLU A 6 8.48 31.84 -2.58
C GLU A 6 9.67 31.45 -3.46
N GLU A 7 10.91 31.66 -2.98
CA GLU A 7 12.11 31.22 -3.67
C GLU A 7 12.16 29.69 -3.85
N HIS A 8 11.72 28.93 -2.83
CA HIS A 8 11.58 27.47 -2.92
C HIS A 8 10.54 27.06 -3.98
N ILE A 9 9.38 27.72 -4.03
CA ILE A 9 8.36 27.47 -5.05
C ILE A 9 8.93 27.73 -6.45
N ALA A 10 9.64 28.84 -6.66
CA ALA A 10 10.28 29.15 -7.94
C ALA A 10 11.35 28.11 -8.34
N ARG A 11 12.10 27.55 -7.37
CA ARG A 11 13.02 26.42 -7.63
C ARG A 11 12.27 25.14 -8.00
N ILE A 12 11.16 24.85 -7.33
CA ILE A 12 10.32 23.68 -7.62
C ILE A 12 9.72 23.81 -9.03
N ASP A 13 9.23 24.98 -9.41
CA ASP A 13 8.64 25.22 -10.73
C ASP A 13 9.63 25.00 -11.87
N ARG A 14 10.87 25.52 -11.72
CA ARG A 14 11.94 25.23 -12.67
C ARG A 14 12.23 23.73 -12.80
N LYS A 15 12.22 22.99 -11.68
CA LYS A 15 12.39 21.53 -11.72
C LYS A 15 11.21 20.84 -12.40
N ILE A 16 9.98 21.22 -12.09
CA ILE A 16 8.79 20.67 -12.75
C ILE A 16 8.90 20.87 -14.27
N GLU A 17 9.24 22.07 -14.74
CA GLU A 17 9.40 22.35 -16.17
C GLU A 17 10.48 21.46 -16.83
N LEU A 18 11.66 21.35 -16.20
CA LEU A 18 12.75 20.51 -16.69
C LEU A 18 12.35 19.03 -16.80
N TYR A 19 11.70 18.48 -15.77
CA TYR A 19 11.28 17.09 -15.76
C TYR A 19 10.08 16.84 -16.68
N THR A 20 9.20 17.82 -16.90
CA THR A 20 8.14 17.74 -17.91
C THR A 20 8.73 17.64 -19.32
N LYS A 21 9.77 18.42 -19.64
CA LYS A 21 10.52 18.30 -20.90
C LYS A 21 11.23 16.95 -21.03
N LEU A 22 11.75 16.40 -19.95
CA LEU A 22 12.31 15.04 -19.95
C LEU A 22 11.21 13.98 -20.18
N SER A 23 10.05 14.14 -19.54
CA SER A 23 8.91 13.24 -19.68
C SER A 23 8.42 13.18 -21.13
N SER A 24 8.29 14.34 -21.79
CA SER A 24 7.89 14.41 -23.21
C SER A 24 8.92 13.76 -24.13
N LYS A 25 10.22 13.96 -23.90
CA LYS A 25 11.29 13.28 -24.64
C LYS A 25 11.22 11.75 -24.49
N ILE A 26 11.00 11.24 -23.27
CA ILE A 26 10.86 9.79 -23.04
C ILE A 26 9.58 9.25 -23.72
N SER A 27 8.48 10.01 -23.68
CA SER A 27 7.25 9.62 -24.37
C SER A 27 7.44 9.53 -25.89
N GLY A 28 8.13 10.51 -26.48
CA GLY A 28 8.50 10.49 -27.90
C GLY A 28 9.40 9.29 -28.25
N ALA A 29 10.46 9.04 -27.47
CA ALA A 29 11.33 7.89 -27.67
C ALA A 29 10.58 6.55 -27.60
N ARG A 30 9.63 6.40 -26.68
CA ARG A 30 8.77 5.21 -26.58
C ARG A 30 7.93 5.01 -27.85
N LEU A 31 7.36 6.08 -28.40
CA LEU A 31 6.61 6.03 -29.65
C LEU A 31 7.51 5.64 -30.82
N THR A 32 8.70 6.23 -30.92
CA THR A 32 9.68 5.90 -31.96
C THR A 32 10.06 4.42 -31.91
N ILE A 33 10.40 3.88 -30.73
CA ILE A 33 10.74 2.46 -30.57
C ILE A 33 9.56 1.58 -30.96
N PHE A 34 8.34 1.92 -30.55
CA PHE A 34 7.15 1.16 -30.91
C PHE A 34 6.95 1.10 -32.43
N MET A 35 7.05 2.25 -33.11
CA MET A 35 6.91 2.33 -34.58
C MET A 35 8.02 1.56 -35.30
N LEU A 36 9.28 1.69 -34.85
CA LEU A 36 10.41 0.93 -35.39
C LEU A 36 10.25 -0.58 -35.18
N THR A 37 9.69 -0.99 -34.03
CA THR A 37 9.43 -2.41 -33.73
C THR A 37 8.36 -2.97 -34.64
N LEU A 38 7.28 -2.23 -34.89
CA LEU A 38 6.23 -2.62 -35.83
C LEU A 38 6.75 -2.70 -37.27
N LEU A 39 7.52 -1.70 -37.69
CA LEU A 39 8.14 -1.69 -39.02
C LEU A 39 9.09 -2.88 -39.19
N PHE A 40 9.92 -3.17 -38.18
CA PHE A 40 10.80 -4.33 -38.17
C PHE A 40 10.01 -5.64 -38.23
N ALA A 41 8.95 -5.79 -37.42
CA ALA A 41 8.10 -6.98 -37.43
C ALA A 41 7.47 -7.24 -38.81
N PHE A 42 7.02 -6.17 -39.49
CA PHE A 42 6.45 -6.26 -40.83
C PHE A 42 7.50 -6.59 -41.91
N LEU A 43 8.64 -5.90 -41.92
CA LEU A 43 9.67 -6.07 -42.95
C LEU A 43 10.51 -7.35 -42.77
N ALA A 44 10.72 -7.81 -41.55
CA ALA A 44 11.55 -8.98 -41.28
C ALA A 44 10.75 -10.30 -41.32
N SER A 45 9.43 -10.25 -41.36
CA SER A 45 8.56 -11.42 -41.43
C SER A 45 8.90 -12.27 -42.67
N GLY A 46 9.25 -13.53 -42.45
CA GLY A 46 9.61 -14.49 -43.51
C GLY A 46 10.97 -14.27 -44.17
N ARG A 47 11.76 -13.26 -43.76
CA ARG A 47 13.10 -12.97 -44.33
C ARG A 47 14.26 -13.35 -43.42
N LEU A 48 14.05 -13.36 -42.10
CA LEU A 48 15.06 -13.72 -41.10
C LEU A 48 14.82 -15.12 -40.54
N HIS A 49 15.89 -15.76 -40.06
CA HIS A 49 15.79 -16.99 -39.27
C HIS A 49 15.00 -16.74 -37.97
N ASP A 50 14.08 -17.64 -37.62
CA ASP A 50 13.10 -17.46 -36.54
C ASP A 50 13.72 -17.08 -35.19
N LEU A 51 14.88 -17.65 -34.86
CA LEU A 51 15.61 -17.32 -33.62
C LEU A 51 16.10 -15.87 -33.62
N VAL A 52 16.67 -15.38 -34.73
CA VAL A 52 17.21 -14.01 -34.83
C VAL A 52 16.06 -13.00 -34.76
N TYR A 53 14.96 -13.28 -35.48
CA TYR A 53 13.75 -12.47 -35.42
C TYR A 53 13.19 -12.35 -33.99
N SER A 54 13.07 -13.49 -33.29
CA SER A 54 12.54 -13.55 -31.92
C SER A 54 13.41 -12.79 -30.92
N VAL A 55 14.73 -12.93 -31.00
CA VAL A 55 15.68 -12.23 -30.11
C VAL A 55 15.58 -10.71 -30.27
N ILE A 56 15.51 -10.21 -31.51
CA ILE A 56 15.39 -8.77 -31.76
C ILE A 56 14.05 -8.24 -31.23
N LEU A 57 12.96 -8.98 -31.47
CA LEU A 57 11.63 -8.58 -30.99
C LEU A 57 11.57 -8.54 -29.46
N ILE A 58 12.10 -9.55 -28.78
CA ILE A 58 12.20 -9.58 -27.31
C ILE A 58 13.05 -8.41 -26.81
N GLY A 59 14.19 -8.13 -27.44
CA GLY A 59 15.05 -6.99 -27.11
C GLY A 59 14.32 -5.65 -27.21
N ALA A 60 13.53 -5.46 -28.27
CA ALA A 60 12.71 -4.27 -28.47
C ALA A 60 11.62 -4.12 -27.40
N ILE A 61 10.93 -5.23 -27.04
CA ILE A 61 9.95 -5.25 -25.95
C ILE A 61 10.60 -4.87 -24.62
N ILE A 62 11.77 -5.45 -24.30
CA ILE A 62 12.50 -5.12 -23.06
C ILE A 62 12.89 -3.64 -23.02
N ALA A 63 13.40 -3.09 -24.14
CA ALA A 63 13.73 -1.67 -24.25
C ALA A 63 12.50 -0.77 -24.04
N PHE A 64 11.36 -1.12 -24.65
CA PHE A 64 10.09 -0.42 -24.48
C PHE A 64 9.60 -0.45 -23.03
N LEU A 65 9.60 -1.62 -22.39
CA LEU A 65 9.21 -1.77 -20.98
C LEU A 65 10.12 -0.96 -20.04
N ASN A 66 11.43 -0.91 -20.32
CA ASN A 66 12.38 -0.10 -19.56
C ASN A 66 12.06 1.40 -19.67
N LEU A 67 11.80 1.89 -20.88
CA LEU A 67 11.38 3.28 -21.10
C LEU A 67 10.07 3.60 -20.39
N MET A 68 9.09 2.70 -20.43
CA MET A 68 7.81 2.86 -19.73
C MET A 68 8.02 2.98 -18.21
N GLY A 69 8.91 2.16 -17.63
CA GLY A 69 9.28 2.25 -16.22
C GLY A 69 9.98 3.56 -15.86
N ARG A 70 10.89 4.04 -16.72
CA ARG A 70 11.57 5.35 -16.53
C ARG A 70 10.60 6.52 -16.63
N HIS A 71 9.70 6.49 -17.62
CA HIS A 71 8.67 7.50 -17.81
C HIS A 71 7.78 7.62 -16.57
N LYS A 72 7.26 6.49 -16.09
CA LYS A 72 6.44 6.44 -14.86
C LYS A 72 7.17 7.02 -13.65
N LYS A 73 8.47 6.73 -13.49
CA LYS A 73 9.27 7.32 -12.40
C LYS A 73 9.40 8.85 -12.52
N VAL A 74 9.58 9.37 -13.73
CA VAL A 74 9.65 10.81 -13.99
C VAL A 74 8.31 11.48 -13.71
N GLU A 75 7.20 10.91 -14.17
CA GLU A 75 5.85 11.42 -13.89
C GLU A 75 5.57 11.46 -12.38
N GLN A 76 5.85 10.36 -11.66
CA GLN A 76 5.70 10.31 -10.21
C GLN A 76 6.56 11.37 -9.50
N PHE A 77 7.77 11.63 -10.00
CA PHE A 77 8.63 12.67 -9.45
C PHE A 77 8.05 14.07 -9.66
N ILE A 78 7.48 14.35 -10.84
CA ILE A 78 6.78 15.61 -11.13
C ILE A 78 5.57 15.79 -10.21
N GLU A 79 4.74 14.75 -10.05
CA GLU A 79 3.59 14.78 -9.14
C GLU A 79 4.03 15.10 -7.70
N LYS A 80 5.09 14.43 -7.21
CA LYS A 80 5.65 14.69 -5.87
C LYS A 80 6.18 16.11 -5.70
N LEU A 81 6.80 16.68 -6.73
CA LEU A 81 7.18 18.10 -6.73
C LEU A 81 5.95 19.01 -6.67
N GLY A 82 4.86 18.64 -7.35
CA GLY A 82 3.56 19.33 -7.26
C GLY A 82 3.02 19.36 -5.83
N PHE A 83 3.04 18.23 -5.12
CA PHE A 83 2.66 18.18 -3.70
C PHE A 83 3.59 19.00 -2.80
N LEU A 84 4.89 19.00 -3.07
CA LEU A 84 5.83 19.84 -2.33
C LEU A 84 5.52 21.33 -2.54
N LYS A 85 5.22 21.74 -3.77
CA LYS A 85 4.77 23.10 -4.09
C LYS A 85 3.48 23.45 -3.34
N GLN A 86 2.50 22.55 -3.33
CA GLN A 86 1.26 22.73 -2.57
C GLN A 86 1.56 22.97 -1.10
N ILE A 87 2.40 22.13 -0.46
CA ILE A 87 2.78 22.30 0.94
C ILE A 87 3.39 23.69 1.21
N LYS A 88 4.26 24.19 0.33
CA LYS A 88 4.86 25.53 0.48
C LYS A 88 3.84 26.64 0.32
N LYS A 89 2.90 26.53 -0.63
CA LYS A 89 1.79 27.49 -0.77
C LYS A 89 0.90 27.51 0.47
N GLU A 90 0.55 26.34 1.00
CA GLU A 90 -0.23 26.22 2.23
C GLU A 90 0.51 26.80 3.45
N GLN A 91 1.84 26.73 3.49
CA GLN A 91 2.65 27.36 4.56
C GLN A 91 2.63 28.89 4.45
N ILE A 92 2.73 29.45 3.24
CA ILE A 92 2.57 30.89 3.01
C ILE A 92 1.16 31.34 3.42
N ALA A 93 0.12 30.62 3.00
CA ALA A 93 -1.26 30.94 3.36
C ALA A 93 -1.49 30.98 4.88
N ARG A 94 -0.86 30.07 5.64
CA ARG A 94 -0.88 30.10 7.11
C ARG A 94 -0.17 31.31 7.71
N LEU A 95 1.00 31.69 7.16
CA LEU A 95 1.74 32.88 7.62
C LEU A 95 0.95 34.17 7.38
N GLU A 96 0.12 34.21 6.35
CA GLU A 96 -0.69 35.37 5.97
C GLU A 96 -2.13 35.32 6.49
N LEU A 97 -2.50 34.26 7.22
CA LEU A 97 -3.88 33.98 7.62
C LEU A 97 -4.88 34.03 6.44
N ASN A 98 -4.42 33.66 5.24
CA ASN A 98 -5.26 33.53 4.06
C ASN A 98 -6.03 32.20 4.12
N TRP A 99 -7.20 32.25 4.75
CA TRP A 99 -8.03 31.08 5.03
C TRP A 99 -8.45 30.28 3.80
N ASP A 100 -8.65 30.93 2.66
CA ASP A 100 -9.04 30.25 1.41
C ASP A 100 -7.90 29.39 0.85
N GLY A 101 -6.65 29.71 1.22
CA GLY A 101 -5.46 28.94 0.89
C GLY A 101 -5.10 27.85 1.91
N ILE A 102 -5.85 27.70 3.01
CA ILE A 102 -5.61 26.71 4.06
C ILE A 102 -6.67 25.60 3.94
N PRO A 103 -6.29 24.33 3.73
CA PRO A 103 -7.25 23.26 3.55
C PRO A 103 -8.12 23.09 4.79
N PHE A 104 -9.44 23.12 4.59
CA PHE A 104 -10.40 22.82 5.64
C PHE A 104 -10.62 21.29 5.69
N ARG A 105 -10.28 20.65 6.81
CA ARG A 105 -10.59 19.24 7.06
C ARG A 105 -11.96 19.12 7.71
N ASN A 106 -12.80 18.24 7.19
CA ASN A 106 -14.03 17.88 7.90
C ASN A 106 -13.64 16.86 8.95
N ILE A 107 -13.80 17.21 10.22
CA ILE A 107 -13.72 16.32 11.36
C ILE A 107 -15.14 16.01 11.83
N ASN A 108 -15.33 14.94 12.61
CA ASN A 108 -16.64 14.57 13.12
C ASN A 108 -17.18 15.67 14.07
N ARG A 109 -18.02 16.56 13.53
CA ARG A 109 -18.46 17.80 14.21
C ARG A 109 -19.42 17.56 15.36
N ASP A 110 -20.06 16.40 15.37
CA ASP A 110 -21.11 16.07 16.33
C ASP A 110 -20.58 16.04 17.77
N ASN A 111 -19.30 15.73 17.93
CA ASN A 111 -18.62 15.74 19.23
C ASN A 111 -18.32 17.15 19.78
N PHE A 112 -18.47 18.21 18.98
CA PHE A 112 -17.97 19.55 19.32
C PHE A 112 -19.06 20.61 19.54
N LEU A 113 -20.31 20.32 19.19
CA LEU A 113 -21.42 21.27 19.27
C LEU A 113 -21.64 21.82 20.69
N ASN A 114 -21.39 21.00 21.72
CA ASN A 114 -21.64 21.34 23.13
C ASN A 114 -20.35 21.58 23.94
N HIS A 115 -19.20 21.77 23.29
CA HIS A 115 -17.94 21.88 24.02
C HIS A 115 -17.82 23.24 24.75
N PRO A 116 -17.47 23.28 26.06
CA PRO A 116 -17.61 24.48 26.90
C PRO A 116 -16.92 25.75 26.41
N TYR A 117 -15.86 25.63 25.61
CA TYR A 117 -15.08 26.77 25.13
C TYR A 117 -14.75 26.73 23.63
N ALA A 118 -15.17 25.69 22.90
CA ALA A 118 -14.67 25.48 21.53
C ALA A 118 -15.19 26.54 20.56
N GLN A 119 -16.44 26.99 20.75
CA GLN A 119 -17.06 28.03 19.94
C GLN A 119 -16.48 29.40 20.30
N ASP A 120 -16.46 29.74 21.59
CA ASP A 120 -16.00 31.05 22.09
C ASP A 120 -14.55 31.35 21.72
N LEU A 121 -13.66 30.35 21.80
CA LEU A 121 -12.25 30.48 21.44
C LEU A 121 -11.96 30.14 19.98
N ASN A 122 -12.99 29.85 19.18
CA ASN A 122 -12.89 29.46 17.77
C ASN A 122 -11.82 28.37 17.52
N ILE A 123 -11.88 27.30 18.34
CA ILE A 123 -10.91 26.21 18.32
C ILE A 123 -11.13 25.32 17.10
N ILE A 124 -12.39 25.02 16.77
CA ILE A 124 -12.80 24.10 15.70
C ILE A 124 -13.70 24.84 14.71
N GLY A 125 -13.67 24.42 13.44
CA GLY A 125 -14.55 24.95 12.39
C GLY A 125 -13.80 25.70 11.30
N LYS A 126 -14.52 26.40 10.43
CA LYS A 126 -13.91 27.23 9.38
C LYS A 126 -13.29 28.46 10.04
N ARG A 127 -12.09 28.83 9.59
CA ARG A 127 -11.30 29.95 10.11
C ARG A 127 -10.97 29.82 11.60
N SER A 128 -10.67 28.60 12.04
CA SER A 128 -10.40 28.25 13.44
C SER A 128 -8.91 27.99 13.71
N LEU A 129 -8.54 27.92 14.99
CA LEU A 129 -7.19 27.52 15.41
C LEU A 129 -6.82 26.13 14.88
N PHE A 130 -7.76 25.17 14.89
CA PHE A 130 -7.55 23.85 14.33
C PHE A 130 -7.23 23.90 12.83
N GLN A 131 -7.98 24.66 12.03
CA GLN A 131 -7.69 24.80 10.59
C GLN A 131 -6.29 25.39 10.37
N LEU A 132 -5.88 26.33 11.22
CA LEU A 132 -4.56 26.95 11.13
C LEU A 132 -3.43 25.96 11.48
N MET A 133 -3.60 25.18 12.54
CA MET A 133 -2.59 24.25 13.06
C MET A 133 -2.52 22.92 12.32
N ASP A 134 -3.64 22.41 11.83
CA ASP A 134 -3.70 21.08 11.25
C ASP A 134 -2.90 21.01 9.94
N THR A 135 -1.95 20.08 9.90
CA THR A 135 -1.17 19.75 8.71
C THR A 135 -1.29 18.27 8.32
N SER A 136 -2.19 17.55 9.00
CA SER A 136 -2.44 16.15 8.78
C SER A 136 -3.12 15.90 7.42
N ILE A 137 -2.97 14.66 6.94
CA ILE A 137 -3.45 14.23 5.62
C ILE A 137 -4.60 13.21 5.77
N TYR A 138 -4.54 12.40 6.81
CA TYR A 138 -5.54 11.39 7.15
C TYR A 138 -6.45 11.91 8.25
N GLU A 139 -7.73 11.56 8.15
CA GLU A 139 -8.79 12.04 9.06
C GLU A 139 -8.56 11.59 10.51
N GLY A 140 -8.08 10.36 10.74
CA GLY A 140 -7.74 9.87 12.08
C GLY A 140 -6.72 10.79 12.79
N SER A 141 -5.68 11.23 12.09
CA SER A 141 -4.68 12.16 12.65
C SER A 141 -5.27 13.56 12.90
N SER A 142 -6.17 14.04 12.04
CA SER A 142 -6.93 15.27 12.25
C SER A 142 -7.79 15.18 13.53
N ASN A 143 -8.44 14.03 13.73
CA ASN A 143 -9.27 13.77 14.90
C ASN A 143 -8.43 13.75 16.19
N VAL A 144 -7.22 13.15 16.16
CA VAL A 144 -6.28 13.18 17.31
C VAL A 144 -5.91 14.61 17.70
N LEU A 145 -5.56 15.47 16.72
CA LEU A 145 -5.24 16.87 17.00
C LEU A 145 -6.44 17.61 17.58
N SER A 146 -7.64 17.41 17.01
CA SER A 146 -8.86 18.03 17.54
C SER A 146 -9.15 17.58 18.98
N GLY A 147 -8.92 16.30 19.28
CA GLY A 147 -9.00 15.73 20.62
C GLY A 147 -8.03 16.40 21.58
N TRP A 148 -6.78 16.67 21.19
CA TRP A 148 -5.81 17.38 22.04
C TRP A 148 -6.18 18.85 22.29
N LEU A 149 -6.76 19.53 21.30
CA LEU A 149 -7.16 20.93 21.44
C LEU A 149 -8.38 21.12 22.36
N LEU A 150 -9.24 20.10 22.46
CA LEU A 150 -10.48 20.15 23.22
C LEU A 150 -10.36 19.45 24.58
N ASN A 151 -9.64 18.33 24.62
CA ASN A 151 -9.36 17.56 25.82
C ASN A 151 -7.88 17.72 26.18
N GLN A 152 -7.59 18.77 26.96
CA GLN A 152 -6.23 19.06 27.41
C GLN A 152 -5.78 17.99 28.41
N SER A 153 -4.65 17.35 28.12
CA SER A 153 -4.02 16.40 29.05
C SER A 153 -3.61 17.13 30.33
N LYS A 154 -3.90 16.56 31.50
CA LYS A 154 -3.40 17.07 32.78
C LYS A 154 -2.01 16.53 33.14
N ASP A 155 -1.51 15.57 32.36
CA ASP A 155 -0.22 14.94 32.60
C ASP A 155 0.92 15.77 32.02
N VAL A 156 1.68 16.40 32.92
CA VAL A 156 2.84 17.23 32.61
C VAL A 156 3.93 16.45 31.88
N GLU A 157 4.13 15.17 32.22
CA GLU A 157 5.17 14.35 31.58
C GLU A 157 4.84 14.12 30.09
N SER A 158 3.59 13.76 29.78
CA SER A 158 3.14 13.62 28.39
C SER A 158 3.27 14.92 27.59
N ILE A 159 3.02 16.08 28.20
CA ILE A 159 3.15 17.39 27.56
C ILE A 159 4.62 17.68 27.25
N ASN A 160 5.50 17.50 28.23
CA ASN A 160 6.94 17.73 28.06
C ASN A 160 7.54 16.85 26.96
N LYS A 161 7.18 15.56 26.93
CA LYS A 161 7.58 14.64 25.86
C LYS A 161 7.14 15.13 24.47
N ARG A 162 5.88 15.59 24.33
CA ARG A 162 5.40 16.14 23.06
C ARG A 162 6.13 17.43 22.66
N GLN A 163 6.38 18.33 23.62
CA GLN A 163 7.11 19.57 23.36
C GLN A 163 8.54 19.28 22.91
N GLN A 164 9.23 18.35 23.55
CA GLN A 164 10.57 17.91 23.15
C GLN A 164 10.55 17.30 21.74
N LEU A 165 9.58 16.43 21.42
CA LEU A 165 9.40 15.90 20.07
C LEU A 165 9.21 17.02 19.03
N ILE A 166 8.39 18.04 19.34
CA ILE A 166 8.19 19.19 18.45
C ILE A 166 9.50 19.96 18.24
N GLN A 167 10.26 20.23 19.30
CA GLN A 167 11.55 20.94 19.24
C GLN A 167 12.57 20.17 18.39
N GLU A 168 12.64 18.84 18.52
CA GLU A 168 13.53 18.00 17.74
C GLU A 168 13.07 17.85 16.28
N LEU A 169 11.75 17.80 16.04
CA LEU A 169 11.17 17.68 14.69
C LEU A 169 11.23 19.00 13.91
N ALA A 170 11.10 20.16 14.56
CA ALA A 170 11.05 21.48 13.94
C ALA A 170 12.22 21.80 12.98
N PRO A 171 13.50 21.51 13.30
CA PRO A 171 14.61 21.74 12.37
C PRO A 171 14.67 20.73 11.21
N LEU A 172 14.02 19.57 11.33
CA LEU A 172 14.10 18.47 10.35
C LEU A 172 13.18 18.68 9.13
N GLN A 173 13.32 19.81 8.44
CA GLN A 173 12.40 20.21 7.37
C GLN A 173 12.28 19.16 6.26
N LEU A 174 13.40 18.63 5.77
CA LEU A 174 13.41 17.64 4.69
C LEU A 174 12.68 16.34 5.08
N PHE A 175 12.80 15.94 6.35
CA PHE A 175 12.12 14.77 6.87
C PHE A 175 10.60 14.99 6.86
N ARG A 176 10.13 16.12 7.40
CA ARG A 176 8.69 16.47 7.47
C ARG A 176 8.09 16.68 6.08
N ASP A 177 8.76 17.43 5.22
CA ASP A 177 8.29 17.70 3.86
C ASP A 177 8.17 16.40 3.06
N LYS A 178 9.17 15.52 3.13
CA LYS A 178 9.12 14.23 2.44
C LYS A 178 8.00 13.33 2.97
N LEU A 179 7.80 13.26 4.29
CA LEU A 179 6.71 12.50 4.88
C LEU A 179 5.34 12.99 4.38
N ARG A 180 5.11 14.31 4.38
CA ARG A 180 3.87 14.92 3.88
C ARG A 180 3.67 14.71 2.38
N VAL A 181 4.73 14.82 1.58
CA VAL A 181 4.67 14.56 0.14
C VAL A 181 4.30 13.11 -0.15
N GLU A 182 4.92 12.14 0.53
CA GLU A 182 4.57 10.72 0.35
C GLU A 182 3.13 10.44 0.77
N ALA A 183 2.66 11.02 1.87
CA ALA A 183 1.27 10.85 2.31
C ALA A 183 0.25 11.49 1.36
N LEU A 184 0.51 12.69 0.82
CA LEU A 184 -0.35 13.29 -0.21
C LEU A 184 -0.35 12.46 -1.50
N PHE A 185 0.82 12.00 -1.91
CA PHE A 185 0.98 11.14 -3.09
C PHE A 185 0.19 9.84 -2.92
N THR A 186 0.34 9.14 -1.78
CA THR A 186 -0.43 7.94 -1.44
C THR A 186 -1.93 8.20 -1.49
N LYS A 187 -2.41 9.25 -0.81
CA LYS A 187 -3.84 9.64 -0.81
C LYS A 187 -4.37 9.94 -2.22
N SER A 188 -3.55 10.50 -3.11
CA SER A 188 -3.94 10.78 -4.49
C SER A 188 -4.06 9.53 -5.37
N LYS A 189 -3.43 8.41 -4.96
CA LYS A 189 -3.47 7.14 -5.70
C LYS A 189 -4.49 6.16 -5.14
N THR A 190 -4.99 6.36 -3.93
CA THR A 190 -6.05 5.54 -3.35
C THR A 190 -7.36 5.75 -4.12
N GLY A 191 -7.81 4.72 -4.83
CA GLY A 191 -9.09 4.72 -5.53
C GLY A 191 -10.30 4.58 -4.60
N ARG A 192 -11.49 4.97 -5.09
CA ARG A 192 -12.77 4.89 -4.35
C ARG A 192 -13.18 3.47 -3.91
N TYR A 193 -12.64 2.44 -4.54
CA TYR A 193 -12.97 1.03 -4.27
C TYR A 193 -11.91 0.31 -3.42
N GLU A 194 -10.93 1.04 -2.88
CA GLU A 194 -9.89 0.49 -2.02
C GLU A 194 -10.31 0.62 -0.55
N TRP A 195 -9.88 -0.35 0.27
CA TRP A 195 -10.10 -0.29 1.71
C TRP A 195 -9.55 0.98 2.34
N SER A 196 -10.31 1.54 3.29
CA SER A 196 -9.78 2.51 4.24
C SER A 196 -8.90 1.81 5.29
N MET A 197 -8.11 2.61 6.02
CA MET A 197 -7.29 2.12 7.13
C MET A 197 -8.15 1.43 8.21
N GLU A 198 -9.33 2.00 8.50
CA GLU A 198 -10.31 1.47 9.44
C GLU A 198 -10.88 0.14 8.96
N GLN A 199 -11.31 0.05 7.70
CA GLN A 199 -11.83 -1.19 7.12
C GLN A 199 -10.79 -2.33 7.18
N MET A 200 -9.51 -2.02 6.98
CA MET A 200 -8.44 -3.00 7.12
C MET A 200 -8.26 -3.43 8.58
N LEU A 201 -8.27 -2.50 9.53
CA LEU A 201 -8.18 -2.81 10.96
C LEU A 201 -9.38 -3.63 11.44
N ASP A 202 -10.60 -3.26 11.06
CA ASP A 202 -11.81 -4.02 11.38
C ASP A 202 -11.71 -5.44 10.81
N TRP A 203 -11.27 -5.56 9.56
CA TRP A 203 -11.03 -6.86 8.96
C TRP A 203 -9.97 -7.66 9.72
N LEU A 204 -8.88 -7.05 10.18
CA LEU A 204 -7.83 -7.69 10.97
C LEU A 204 -8.30 -8.12 12.36
N ARG A 205 -9.26 -7.39 12.96
CA ARG A 205 -9.83 -7.69 14.28
C ARG A 205 -10.88 -8.79 14.26
N LEU A 206 -11.54 -9.04 13.14
CA LEU A 206 -12.57 -10.09 13.04
C LEU A 206 -11.99 -11.47 13.39
N PRO A 207 -12.36 -12.09 14.52
CA PRO A 207 -11.89 -13.43 14.82
C PRO A 207 -12.56 -14.41 13.86
N LYS A 208 -11.77 -15.01 12.97
CA LYS A 208 -12.17 -16.21 12.26
C LYS A 208 -11.07 -17.22 12.49
N LYS A 209 -11.32 -18.15 13.41
CA LYS A 209 -10.65 -19.45 13.40
C LYS A 209 -11.56 -20.36 12.63
N THR A 210 -11.58 -20.23 11.30
CA THR A 210 -12.29 -21.24 10.55
C THR A 210 -11.51 -22.53 10.69
N GLY A 211 -12.19 -23.62 11.07
CA GLY A 211 -11.56 -24.92 11.27
C GLY A 211 -11.08 -25.52 9.93
N PHE A 212 -10.01 -24.96 9.36
CA PHE A 212 -9.46 -25.34 8.06
C PHE A 212 -8.68 -26.64 8.09
N ILE A 213 -8.23 -27.09 9.27
CA ILE A 213 -7.38 -28.29 9.42
C ILE A 213 -8.11 -29.54 8.90
N LEU A 214 -9.35 -29.78 9.33
CA LEU A 214 -10.10 -30.97 8.92
C LEU A 214 -10.40 -30.99 7.39
N PRO A 215 -10.94 -29.92 6.77
CA PRO A 215 -11.09 -29.84 5.32
C PRO A 215 -9.76 -29.99 4.56
N LEU A 216 -8.66 -29.44 5.09
CA LEU A 216 -7.34 -29.52 4.46
C LEU A 216 -6.82 -30.95 4.45
N VAL A 217 -6.94 -31.67 5.57
CA VAL A 217 -6.56 -33.09 5.66
C VAL A 217 -7.40 -33.94 4.71
N ILE A 218 -8.73 -33.73 4.67
CA ILE A 218 -9.63 -34.45 3.76
C ILE A 218 -9.23 -34.21 2.30
N MET A 219 -9.01 -32.95 1.91
CA MET A 219 -8.60 -32.64 0.53
C MET A 219 -7.20 -33.16 0.20
N PHE A 220 -6.28 -33.14 1.16
CA PHE A 220 -4.94 -33.68 0.94
C PHE A 220 -4.98 -35.19 0.69
N ILE A 221 -5.75 -35.92 1.50
CA ILE A 221 -5.98 -37.37 1.31
C ILE A 221 -6.63 -37.63 -0.05
N LEU A 222 -7.65 -36.86 -0.43
CA LEU A 222 -8.30 -36.98 -1.75
C LEU A 222 -7.33 -36.66 -2.90
N SER A 223 -6.47 -35.66 -2.75
CA SER A 223 -5.45 -35.30 -3.75
C SER A 223 -4.45 -36.45 -3.95
N VAL A 224 -3.86 -36.96 -2.86
CA VAL A 224 -2.93 -38.10 -2.91
C VAL A 224 -3.63 -39.34 -3.47
N SER A 225 -4.89 -39.57 -3.11
CA SER A 225 -5.69 -40.68 -3.66
C SER A 225 -5.89 -40.53 -5.16
N ASN A 226 -6.22 -39.34 -5.66
CA ASN A 226 -6.36 -39.09 -7.11
C ASN A 226 -5.08 -39.37 -7.89
N VAL A 227 -3.93 -38.92 -7.38
CA VAL A 227 -2.62 -39.20 -8.00
C VAL A 227 -2.33 -40.70 -8.01
N THR A 228 -2.53 -41.37 -6.87
CA THR A 228 -2.25 -42.80 -6.70
C THR A 228 -3.15 -43.66 -7.60
N LEU A 229 -4.46 -43.39 -7.59
CA LEU A 229 -5.45 -44.09 -8.43
C LEU A 229 -5.21 -43.83 -9.91
N GLY A 230 -4.81 -42.60 -10.29
CA GLY A 230 -4.44 -42.26 -11.66
C GLY A 230 -3.25 -43.07 -12.17
N ILE A 231 -2.20 -43.20 -11.36
CA ILE A 231 -1.02 -44.03 -11.70
C ILE A 231 -1.41 -45.51 -11.83
N LEU A 232 -2.21 -46.03 -10.89
CA LEU A 232 -2.66 -47.44 -10.92
C LEU A 232 -3.54 -47.75 -12.15
N ALA A 233 -4.40 -46.81 -12.55
CA ALA A 233 -5.21 -46.93 -13.76
C ALA A 233 -4.35 -46.89 -15.03
N MET A 234 -3.31 -46.04 -15.08
CA MET A 234 -2.37 -45.98 -16.21
C MET A 234 -1.57 -47.29 -16.39
N ILE A 235 -1.25 -47.98 -15.29
CA ILE A 235 -0.57 -49.29 -15.32
C ILE A 235 -1.57 -50.44 -15.59
N GLY A 236 -2.86 -50.15 -15.79
CA GLY A 236 -3.89 -51.14 -16.10
C GLY A 236 -4.32 -52.01 -14.92
N LYS A 237 -3.90 -51.67 -13.69
CA LYS A 237 -4.23 -52.43 -12.48
C LYS A 237 -5.61 -52.08 -11.89
N LEU A 238 -6.24 -51.01 -12.36
CA LEU A 238 -7.48 -50.50 -11.79
C LEU A 238 -8.40 -49.94 -12.88
N SER A 239 -9.72 -50.15 -12.73
CA SER A 239 -10.73 -49.55 -13.61
C SER A 239 -10.74 -48.03 -13.49
N SER A 240 -10.88 -47.34 -14.62
CA SER A 240 -10.97 -45.87 -14.70
C SER A 240 -12.16 -45.30 -13.92
N VAL A 241 -13.18 -46.10 -13.60
CA VAL A 241 -14.36 -45.67 -12.82
C VAL A 241 -13.97 -45.16 -11.44
N TYR A 242 -12.99 -45.78 -10.77
CA TYR A 242 -12.55 -45.34 -9.44
C TYR A 242 -11.82 -44.00 -9.47
N VAL A 243 -11.07 -43.72 -10.55
CA VAL A 243 -10.44 -42.41 -10.78
C VAL A 243 -11.50 -41.34 -10.93
N VAL A 244 -12.56 -41.62 -11.71
CA VAL A 244 -13.68 -40.67 -11.91
C VAL A 244 -14.41 -40.41 -10.59
N ILE A 245 -14.70 -41.43 -9.78
CA ILE A 245 -15.37 -41.25 -8.47
C ILE A 245 -14.51 -40.41 -7.51
N SER A 246 -13.21 -40.70 -7.41
CA SER A 246 -12.29 -39.94 -6.56
C SER A 246 -12.12 -38.49 -7.04
N PHE A 247 -12.17 -38.27 -8.35
CA PHE A 247 -12.12 -36.93 -8.92
C PHE A 247 -13.40 -36.13 -8.65
N VAL A 248 -14.57 -36.75 -8.81
CA VAL A 248 -15.87 -36.12 -8.53
C VAL A 248 -16.03 -35.81 -7.04
N SER A 249 -15.59 -36.70 -6.15
CA SER A 249 -15.62 -36.45 -4.70
C SER A 249 -14.69 -35.30 -4.30
N TYR A 250 -13.52 -35.20 -4.93
CA TYR A 250 -12.59 -34.08 -4.76
C TYR A 250 -13.20 -32.75 -5.24
N LEU A 251 -13.82 -32.70 -6.42
CA LEU A 251 -14.51 -31.50 -6.93
C LEU A 251 -15.69 -31.09 -6.02
N THR A 252 -16.42 -32.06 -5.48
CA THR A 252 -17.50 -31.82 -4.53
C THR A 252 -16.97 -31.21 -3.24
N ALA A 253 -15.88 -31.77 -2.68
CA ALA A 253 -15.22 -31.24 -1.49
C ALA A 253 -14.67 -29.81 -1.71
N LEU A 254 -14.10 -29.53 -2.89
CA LEU A 254 -13.68 -28.19 -3.28
C LEU A 254 -14.84 -27.20 -3.27
N LYS A 255 -15.99 -27.57 -3.86
CA LYS A 255 -17.18 -26.71 -3.90
C LYS A 255 -17.69 -26.36 -2.50
N PHE A 256 -17.81 -27.35 -1.61
CA PHE A 256 -18.23 -27.13 -0.22
C PHE A 256 -17.27 -26.26 0.59
N THR A 257 -16.00 -26.25 0.19
CA THR A 257 -14.97 -25.49 0.88
C THR A 257 -14.77 -24.08 0.29
N GLY A 258 -15.12 -23.87 -0.97
CA GLY A 258 -15.02 -22.58 -1.66
C GLY A 258 -15.74 -21.45 -0.92
N ASP A 259 -16.88 -21.73 -0.28
CA ASP A 259 -17.63 -20.74 0.51
C ASP A 259 -16.86 -20.28 1.76
N LYS A 260 -16.03 -21.14 2.36
CA LYS A 260 -15.17 -20.78 3.52
C LYS A 260 -14.03 -19.85 3.12
N VAL A 261 -13.63 -19.90 1.85
CA VAL A 261 -12.47 -19.22 1.29
C VAL A 261 -12.86 -17.91 0.56
N LYS A 262 -14.14 -17.76 0.24
CA LYS A 262 -14.70 -16.62 -0.49
C LYS A 262 -14.40 -15.29 0.23
N GLY A 263 -13.83 -14.34 -0.51
CA GLY A 263 -13.52 -12.99 -0.03
C GLY A 263 -12.20 -12.85 0.75
N LEU A 264 -11.58 -13.93 1.22
CA LEU A 264 -10.27 -13.87 1.90
C LEU A 264 -9.16 -13.42 0.96
N PHE A 265 -9.23 -13.81 -0.31
CA PHE A 265 -8.24 -13.44 -1.32
C PHE A 265 -8.39 -12.01 -1.80
N ASP A 266 -9.62 -11.53 -1.96
CA ASP A 266 -9.87 -10.12 -2.24
C ASP A 266 -9.41 -9.25 -1.08
N ALA A 267 -9.64 -9.70 0.16
CA ALA A 267 -9.11 -9.07 1.36
C ALA A 267 -7.57 -9.01 1.36
N ALA A 268 -6.88 -10.11 1.04
CA ALA A 268 -5.42 -10.13 0.96
C ALA A 268 -4.88 -9.16 -0.10
N PHE A 269 -5.54 -9.06 -1.25
CA PHE A 269 -5.17 -8.12 -2.31
C PHE A 269 -5.41 -6.65 -1.89
N GLN A 270 -6.54 -6.36 -1.25
CA GLN A 270 -6.82 -5.02 -0.76
C GLN A 270 -5.85 -4.60 0.35
N MET A 271 -5.51 -5.52 1.25
CA MET A 271 -4.49 -5.29 2.28
C MET A 271 -3.11 -5.02 1.67
N GLU A 272 -2.67 -5.79 0.67
CA GLU A 272 -1.39 -5.55 -0.02
C GLU A 272 -1.38 -4.19 -0.70
N LYS A 273 -2.47 -3.83 -1.37
CA LYS A 273 -2.59 -2.56 -2.08
C LYS A 273 -2.54 -1.39 -1.10
N LEU A 274 -3.32 -1.46 -0.02
CA LEU A 274 -3.35 -0.44 1.02
C LEU A 274 -1.97 -0.31 1.68
N LEU A 275 -1.44 -1.38 2.27
CA LEU A 275 -0.14 -1.35 2.94
C LEU A 275 1.01 -0.99 1.99
N GLY A 276 0.98 -1.47 0.75
CA GLY A 276 1.92 -1.11 -0.31
C GLY A 276 1.90 0.39 -0.61
N SER A 277 0.73 1.02 -0.58
CA SER A 277 0.60 2.47 -0.76
C SER A 277 1.25 3.27 0.37
N PHE A 278 1.27 2.74 1.60
CA PHE A 278 1.97 3.34 2.75
C PHE A 278 3.46 2.96 2.83
N SER A 279 3.96 2.08 1.96
CA SER A 279 5.33 1.57 2.03
C SER A 279 6.40 2.67 2.01
N ASN A 280 6.22 3.72 1.22
CA ASN A 280 7.17 4.82 1.15
C ASN A 280 7.20 5.66 2.44
N ILE A 281 6.05 5.82 3.10
CA ILE A 281 5.90 6.55 4.36
C ILE A 281 6.60 5.76 5.47
N LEU A 282 6.22 4.48 5.61
CA LEU A 282 6.76 3.59 6.63
C LEU A 282 8.27 3.37 6.46
N SER A 283 8.74 3.18 5.22
CA SER A 283 10.18 3.02 4.95
C SER A 283 10.98 4.30 5.18
N HIS A 284 10.37 5.49 4.99
CA HIS A 284 11.02 6.76 5.30
C HIS A 284 11.18 6.95 6.81
N VAL A 285 10.19 6.54 7.61
CA VAL A 285 10.26 6.51 9.07
C VAL A 285 11.26 5.45 9.57
N GLU A 286 11.19 4.23 9.05
CA GLU A 286 12.08 3.11 9.42
C GLU A 286 13.56 3.45 9.21
N ARG A 287 13.89 4.16 8.11
CA ARG A 287 15.29 4.50 7.77
C ARG A 287 15.81 5.76 8.44
N PHE A 288 14.96 6.52 9.11
CA PHE A 288 15.36 7.75 9.74
C PHE A 288 16.22 7.46 10.98
N LYS A 289 17.44 7.98 11.00
CA LYS A 289 18.36 7.84 12.14
C LYS A 289 18.46 9.16 12.88
N ALA A 290 18.19 9.13 14.17
CA ALA A 290 18.51 10.19 15.12
C ALA A 290 19.45 9.63 16.18
N SER A 291 20.16 10.52 16.88
CA SER A 291 20.95 10.14 18.04
C SER A 291 20.05 9.51 19.11
N ASP A 292 20.54 8.47 19.81
CA ASP A 292 19.73 7.65 20.72
C ASP A 292 19.25 8.40 21.98
N ASP A 293 19.90 9.52 22.31
CA ASP A 293 19.55 10.46 23.36
C ASP A 293 18.30 11.30 23.04
N LYS A 294 17.86 11.33 21.78
CA LYS A 294 16.73 12.14 21.34
C LYS A 294 15.38 11.41 21.51
N GLU A 295 14.35 12.15 21.89
CA GLU A 295 13.00 11.61 22.05
C GLU A 295 12.42 11.10 20.73
N ILE A 296 12.76 11.74 19.60
CA ILE A 296 12.35 11.27 18.27
C ILE A 296 12.91 9.88 17.97
N SER A 297 14.11 9.54 18.45
CA SER A 297 14.66 8.19 18.29
C SER A 297 13.78 7.21 19.06
N GLN A 298 13.46 7.49 20.32
CA GLN A 298 12.60 6.66 21.14
C GLN A 298 11.19 6.48 20.55
N PHE A 299 10.61 7.55 20.02
CA PHE A 299 9.30 7.54 19.37
C PHE A 299 9.29 6.63 18.13
N LEU A 300 10.35 6.69 17.31
CA LEU A 300 10.42 5.92 16.06
C LEU A 300 10.95 4.49 16.24
N LYS A 301 11.47 4.11 17.42
CA LYS A 301 11.96 2.74 17.71
C LYS A 301 10.95 1.65 17.38
N VAL A 302 9.65 1.93 17.52
CA VAL A 302 8.58 0.99 17.17
C VAL A 302 8.65 0.53 15.71
N TYR A 303 9.13 1.38 14.80
CA TYR A 303 9.27 1.08 13.37
C TYR A 303 10.64 0.50 13.00
N GLN A 304 11.57 0.36 13.96
CA GLN A 304 12.97 0.00 13.70
C GLN A 304 13.39 -1.34 14.31
N LYS A 305 12.58 -1.92 15.20
CA LYS A 305 12.81 -3.26 15.78
C LYS A 305 12.83 -4.34 14.69
N GLU A 306 13.85 -5.19 14.68
CA GLU A 306 14.14 -6.10 13.55
C GLU A 306 12.96 -6.96 13.09
N ASP A 307 12.24 -7.61 14.00
CA ASP A 307 11.09 -8.48 13.70
C ASP A 307 9.75 -7.73 13.50
N GLU A 308 9.77 -6.41 13.71
CA GLU A 308 8.64 -5.50 13.55
C GLU A 308 8.96 -4.39 12.53
N LYS A 309 10.02 -4.53 11.70
CA LYS A 309 10.31 -3.54 10.65
C LYS A 309 9.16 -3.53 9.64
N PRO A 310 8.58 -2.35 9.34
CA PRO A 310 7.54 -2.23 8.33
C PRO A 310 7.96 -2.84 6.98
N SER A 311 9.20 -2.65 6.55
CA SER A 311 9.71 -3.22 5.31
C SER A 311 9.66 -4.76 5.27
N VAL A 312 9.89 -5.44 6.40
CA VAL A 312 9.84 -6.91 6.51
C VAL A 312 8.39 -7.38 6.41
N ILE A 313 7.48 -6.74 7.14
CA ILE A 313 6.05 -7.06 7.15
C ILE A 313 5.42 -6.80 5.78
N LEU A 314 5.73 -5.68 5.14
CA LEU A 314 5.25 -5.37 3.79
C LEU A 314 5.72 -6.40 2.77
N LYS A 315 6.98 -6.84 2.85
CA LYS A 315 7.48 -7.93 1.99
C LYS A 315 6.72 -9.24 2.25
N LYS A 316 6.42 -9.56 3.51
CA LYS A 316 5.66 -10.75 3.88
C LYS A 316 4.25 -10.70 3.30
N VAL A 317 3.50 -9.61 3.53
CA VAL A 317 2.17 -9.38 2.96
C VAL A 317 2.18 -9.47 1.44
N ARG A 318 3.15 -8.83 0.78
CA ARG A 318 3.28 -8.87 -0.67
C ARG A 318 3.52 -10.28 -1.21
N ARG A 319 4.38 -11.08 -0.57
CA ARG A 319 4.59 -12.49 -0.95
C ARG A 319 3.29 -13.29 -0.82
N PHE A 320 2.53 -13.06 0.25
CA PHE A 320 1.23 -13.70 0.44
C PHE A 320 0.22 -13.32 -0.64
N ALA A 321 0.10 -12.03 -0.99
CA ALA A 321 -0.79 -11.57 -2.04
C ALA A 321 -0.41 -12.11 -3.44
N ILE A 322 0.89 -12.23 -3.74
CA ILE A 322 1.36 -12.86 -4.98
C ILE A 322 0.95 -14.34 -5.01
N ALA A 323 1.14 -15.07 -3.92
CA ALA A 323 0.76 -16.47 -3.86
C ALA A 323 -0.77 -16.68 -3.94
N ALA A 324 -1.54 -15.79 -3.31
CA ALA A 324 -2.99 -15.70 -3.44
C ALA A 324 -3.44 -15.44 -4.89
N SER A 325 -2.69 -14.65 -5.66
CA SER A 325 -3.04 -14.34 -7.06
C SER A 325 -3.06 -15.55 -7.99
N VAL A 326 -2.36 -16.63 -7.61
CA VAL A 326 -2.34 -17.90 -8.36
C VAL A 326 -3.74 -18.49 -8.47
N GLN A 327 -4.58 -18.35 -7.45
CA GLN A 327 -5.96 -18.81 -7.48
C GLN A 327 -6.79 -18.09 -8.55
N LYS A 328 -6.59 -16.77 -8.71
CA LYS A 328 -7.35 -15.98 -9.70
C LYS A 328 -6.98 -16.35 -11.15
N ASN A 329 -5.88 -17.06 -11.35
CA ASN A 329 -5.50 -17.54 -12.68
C ASN A 329 -6.37 -18.74 -13.06
N GLN A 330 -7.09 -18.61 -14.18
CA GLN A 330 -8.04 -19.62 -14.67
C GLN A 330 -7.40 -20.99 -14.96
N VAL A 331 -6.09 -21.03 -15.19
CA VAL A 331 -5.33 -22.25 -15.50
C VAL A 331 -4.53 -22.71 -14.28
N LEU A 332 -3.73 -21.82 -13.69
CA LEU A 332 -2.84 -22.18 -12.58
C LEU A 332 -3.60 -22.49 -11.29
N GLY A 333 -4.72 -21.82 -11.00
CA GLY A 333 -5.50 -22.06 -9.79
C GLY A 333 -6.00 -23.50 -9.68
N PRO A 334 -6.74 -24.01 -10.68
CA PRO A 334 -7.17 -25.40 -10.72
C PRO A 334 -6.01 -26.39 -10.69
N LEU A 335 -4.95 -26.15 -11.47
CA LEU A 335 -3.76 -27.02 -11.49
C LEU A 335 -3.08 -27.11 -10.12
N MET A 336 -2.92 -25.98 -9.43
CA MET A 336 -2.31 -25.97 -8.10
C MET A 336 -3.18 -26.69 -7.09
N ASN A 337 -4.50 -26.42 -7.09
CA ASN A 337 -5.45 -27.10 -6.21
C ASN A 337 -5.40 -28.63 -6.38
N LEU A 338 -5.30 -29.12 -7.63
CA LEU A 338 -5.22 -30.55 -7.95
C LEU A 338 -4.04 -31.25 -7.28
N VAL A 339 -2.90 -30.57 -7.12
CA VAL A 339 -1.69 -31.14 -6.49
C VAL A 339 -1.74 -30.92 -4.98
N ILE A 340 -2.03 -29.71 -4.54
CA ILE A 340 -2.06 -29.30 -3.13
C ILE A 340 -3.34 -28.49 -2.93
N PRO A 341 -4.13 -28.67 -1.86
CA PRO A 341 -5.30 -27.83 -1.59
C PRO A 341 -4.89 -26.38 -1.25
N TRP A 342 -4.45 -25.66 -2.29
CA TRP A 342 -3.78 -24.37 -2.26
C TRP A 342 -4.70 -23.33 -1.62
N ASP A 343 -5.96 -23.31 -2.03
CA ASP A 343 -6.93 -22.33 -1.56
C ASP A 343 -7.16 -22.42 -0.04
N LEU A 344 -7.30 -23.64 0.47
CA LEU A 344 -7.41 -23.91 1.90
C LEU A 344 -6.12 -23.58 2.66
N TYR A 345 -4.98 -24.03 2.14
CA TYR A 345 -3.68 -23.81 2.74
C TYR A 345 -3.39 -22.31 2.90
N PHE A 346 -3.62 -21.52 1.85
CA PHE A 346 -3.41 -20.07 1.88
C PHE A 346 -4.42 -19.36 2.75
N SER A 347 -5.67 -19.81 2.80
CA SER A 347 -6.68 -19.23 3.70
C SER A 347 -6.31 -19.40 5.17
N MET A 348 -5.88 -20.60 5.57
CA MET A 348 -5.36 -20.86 6.91
C MET A 348 -4.12 -20.01 7.22
N ARG A 349 -3.20 -19.90 6.25
CA ARG A 349 -1.98 -19.12 6.45
C ARG A 349 -2.27 -17.62 6.52
N LEU A 350 -3.29 -17.13 5.83
CA LEU A 350 -3.77 -15.76 5.90
C LEU A 350 -4.43 -15.45 7.24
N GLU A 351 -5.20 -16.38 7.82
CA GLU A 351 -5.73 -16.23 9.19
C GLU A 351 -4.60 -16.11 10.21
N ASN A 352 -3.59 -17.00 10.16
CA ASN A 352 -2.42 -16.90 11.03
C ASN A 352 -1.64 -15.60 10.83
N LEU A 353 -1.53 -15.13 9.58
CA LEU A 353 -0.88 -13.87 9.27
C LEU A 353 -1.66 -12.69 9.88
N LYS A 354 -2.99 -12.73 9.82
CA LYS A 354 -3.86 -11.70 10.39
C LYS A 354 -3.69 -11.59 11.90
N GLU A 355 -3.63 -12.71 12.63
CA GLU A 355 -3.35 -12.72 14.07
C GLU A 355 -1.97 -12.10 14.40
N GLU A 356 -0.97 -12.32 13.54
CA GLU A 356 0.35 -11.72 13.71
C GLU A 356 0.40 -10.22 13.38
N LEU A 357 -0.38 -9.78 12.37
CA LEU A 357 -0.32 -8.43 11.83
C LEU A 357 -1.17 -7.43 12.60
N GLU A 358 -2.33 -7.83 13.12
CA GLU A 358 -3.25 -6.94 13.85
C GLU A 358 -2.53 -6.13 14.94
N PRO A 359 -1.84 -6.73 15.92
CA PRO A 359 -1.25 -5.97 17.02
C PRO A 359 -0.12 -5.04 16.54
N LYS A 360 0.62 -5.46 15.51
CA LYS A 360 1.74 -4.69 14.96
C LYS A 360 1.24 -3.45 14.20
N ILE A 361 0.23 -3.62 13.36
CA ILE A 361 -0.36 -2.54 12.56
C ILE A 361 -1.12 -1.57 13.46
N THR A 362 -1.91 -2.07 14.43
CA THR A 362 -2.62 -1.23 15.40
C THR A 362 -1.61 -0.34 16.16
N LYS A 363 -0.54 -0.93 16.71
CA LYS A 363 0.52 -0.19 17.41
C LYS A 363 1.22 0.85 16.55
N TRP A 364 1.41 0.59 15.25
CA TRP A 364 1.97 1.57 14.32
C TRP A 364 1.04 2.74 14.10
N LEU A 365 -0.26 2.50 13.97
CA LEU A 365 -1.25 3.53 13.72
C LEU A 365 -1.54 4.37 14.97
N ASP A 366 -1.53 3.78 16.16
CA ASP A 366 -1.66 4.53 17.41
C ASP A 366 -0.50 5.50 17.66
N LYS A 367 0.67 5.21 17.05
CA LYS A 367 1.87 6.05 17.10
C LYS A 367 2.03 6.96 15.88
N PHE A 368 1.19 6.84 14.85
CA PHE A 368 1.26 7.61 13.62
C PHE A 368 0.29 8.80 13.66
#